data_AF-A0A644V3Y1-F1
#
_entry.id   AF-A0A644V3Y1-F1
#
_cell.length_a   1.000
_cell.length_b   1.000
_cell.length_c   1.000
_cell.angle_alpha   90.00
_cell.angle_beta   90.00
_cell.angle_gamma   90.00
#
_symmetry.space_group_name_H-M   'P 1'
#
loop_
_entity.id
_entity.type
_entity.pdbx_description
1 polymer ?
#
loop_
_entity_poly.entity_id
_entity_poly.type
_entity_poly.pdbx_seq_one_letter_code
_entity_poly.pdbx_strand_id
1 'polypeptide(L)'
;MKYALVNNIKTEAQKGLKGYCPNCSLELTAKCGDYKVHHWSHKKTINCDPWWETETEWHRNWKNHYPADWQEFSFEDPKTNEKHIADIQTVHNLVIEFQHSNIDPKERINRELFYKNIIWVVDGTRLKRDCSRFLKSFKNFKKTEKKGLFFVDYIDEVFPKNWLNSSVPVLFDFKGIEDLIDNTDIRHNLYCLFQVRVGRYSLVAEIPRKAFIGTTINGEWITRSKNFIESLIPPKNQPIQNQKIKTKPKHREGTHYYDQKKGKLVKKWRF
;
A
#
# COMPACT_ATOMS: atom_id res chain seq x y z
N MET A 1 14.51 -2.25 -19.71
CA MET A 1 14.57 -3.50 -18.92
C MET A 1 15.99 -3.72 -18.44
N LYS A 2 16.18 -4.26 -17.26
CA LYS A 2 17.48 -4.61 -16.69
C LYS A 2 17.93 -5.99 -17.14
N TYR A 3 17.00 -6.94 -17.31
CA TYR A 3 17.31 -8.32 -17.68
C TYR A 3 16.78 -8.74 -19.05
N ALA A 4 17.47 -9.71 -19.67
CA ALA A 4 17.02 -10.48 -20.82
C ALA A 4 17.44 -11.95 -20.68
N LEU A 5 16.86 -12.84 -21.47
CA LEU A 5 17.31 -14.23 -21.57
C LEU A 5 18.42 -14.35 -22.61
N VAL A 6 19.62 -14.72 -22.17
CA VAL A 6 20.76 -15.07 -23.04
C VAL A 6 21.05 -16.55 -22.81
N ASN A 7 20.89 -17.38 -23.83
CA ASN A 7 20.95 -18.86 -23.70
C ASN A 7 20.02 -19.40 -22.60
N ASN A 8 18.80 -18.86 -22.50
CA ASN A 8 17.81 -19.14 -21.46
C ASN A 8 18.23 -18.79 -20.03
N ILE A 9 19.31 -18.03 -19.86
CA ILE A 9 19.78 -17.53 -18.55
C ILE A 9 19.45 -16.05 -18.44
N LYS A 10 18.83 -15.67 -17.32
CA LYS A 10 18.51 -14.27 -17.00
C LYS A 10 19.81 -13.48 -16.79
N THR A 11 20.04 -12.50 -17.67
CA THR A 11 21.34 -11.84 -17.80
C THR A 11 21.16 -10.33 -17.89
N GLU A 12 22.00 -9.58 -17.18
CA GLU A 12 22.06 -8.12 -17.28
C GLU A 12 22.66 -7.66 -18.61
N ALA A 13 22.35 -6.42 -19.02
CA ALA A 13 22.86 -5.89 -20.27
C ALA A 13 24.38 -5.74 -20.24
N GLN A 14 25.07 -6.48 -21.11
CA GLN A 14 26.50 -6.35 -21.35
C GLN A 14 26.77 -6.03 -22.81
N LYS A 15 27.85 -5.28 -23.07
CA LYS A 15 28.15 -4.74 -24.39
C LYS A 15 28.27 -5.84 -25.43
N GLY A 16 27.56 -5.68 -26.55
CA GLY A 16 27.57 -6.63 -27.67
C GLY A 16 26.63 -7.83 -27.53
N LEU A 17 25.97 -8.01 -26.37
CA LEU A 17 25.02 -9.10 -26.20
C LEU A 17 23.70 -8.86 -26.91
N LYS A 18 23.09 -9.97 -27.31
CA LYS A 18 21.71 -10.11 -27.74
C LYS A 18 21.02 -11.12 -26.86
N GLY A 19 19.75 -10.90 -26.59
CA GLY A 19 18.94 -11.81 -25.78
C GLY A 19 17.48 -11.74 -26.20
N TYR A 20 16.64 -12.45 -25.47
CA TYR A 20 15.19 -12.47 -25.69
C TYR A 20 14.47 -11.86 -24.50
N CYS A 21 13.41 -11.10 -24.78
CA CYS A 21 12.57 -10.53 -23.74
C CYS A 21 11.86 -11.65 -22.97
N PRO A 22 11.99 -11.71 -21.62
CA PRO A 22 11.26 -12.71 -20.83
C PRO A 22 9.73 -12.61 -20.96
N ASN A 23 9.21 -11.43 -21.32
CA ASN A 23 7.77 -11.17 -21.41
C ASN A 23 7.19 -11.52 -22.79
N CYS A 24 7.73 -10.94 -23.86
CA CYS A 24 7.20 -11.11 -25.22
C CYS A 24 8.01 -12.04 -26.12
N SER A 25 9.13 -12.59 -25.63
CA SER A 25 10.05 -13.47 -26.37
C SER A 25 10.71 -12.85 -27.62
N LEU A 26 10.60 -11.54 -27.82
CA LEU A 26 11.24 -10.86 -28.95
C LEU A 26 12.70 -10.49 -28.65
N GLU A 27 13.50 -10.35 -29.72
CA GLU A 27 14.93 -10.01 -29.63
C GLU A 27 15.15 -8.64 -28.95
N LEU A 28 16.03 -8.64 -27.96
CA LEU A 28 16.54 -7.47 -27.25
C LEU A 28 18.01 -7.25 -27.61
N THR A 29 18.40 -5.98 -27.71
CA THR A 29 19.80 -5.56 -27.87
C THR A 29 20.27 -4.87 -26.60
N ALA A 30 21.45 -5.24 -26.10
CA ALA A 30 22.08 -4.57 -24.97
C ALA A 30 22.53 -3.15 -25.39
N LYS A 31 22.11 -2.16 -24.61
CA LYS A 31 22.52 -0.76 -24.74
C LYS A 31 23.46 -0.44 -23.58
N CYS A 32 24.75 -0.40 -23.88
CA CYS A 32 25.83 -0.18 -22.92
C CYS A 32 26.71 0.98 -23.40
N GLY A 33 26.23 2.21 -23.19
CA GLY A 33 26.99 3.43 -23.46
C GLY A 33 27.25 4.19 -22.16
N ASP A 34 28.07 5.24 -22.22
CA ASP A 34 28.61 5.87 -21.02
C ASP A 34 27.61 6.81 -20.29
N TYR A 35 26.54 7.22 -20.98
CA TYR A 35 25.60 8.21 -20.46
C TYR A 35 24.37 7.63 -19.76
N LYS A 36 23.94 6.43 -20.16
CA LYS A 36 22.75 5.77 -19.62
C LYS A 36 23.15 4.46 -19.00
N VAL A 37 22.52 4.14 -17.87
CA VAL A 37 22.70 2.85 -17.23
C VAL A 37 22.47 1.72 -18.24
N HIS A 38 23.28 0.67 -18.16
CA HIS A 38 23.16 -0.47 -19.06
C HIS A 38 21.76 -1.07 -18.96
N HIS A 39 21.12 -1.25 -20.11
CA HIS A 39 19.75 -1.75 -20.22
C HIS A 39 19.54 -2.53 -21.52
N TRP A 40 18.53 -3.38 -21.51
CA TRP A 40 18.04 -4.05 -22.70
C TRP A 40 16.93 -3.22 -23.35
N SER A 41 16.95 -3.21 -24.69
CA SER A 41 15.98 -2.48 -25.51
C SER A 41 15.50 -3.36 -26.66
N HIS A 42 14.19 -3.28 -26.96
CA HIS A 42 13.61 -3.91 -28.14
C HIS A 42 14.16 -3.26 -29.41
N LYS A 43 14.44 -4.09 -30.43
CA LYS A 43 14.98 -3.61 -31.72
C LYS A 43 14.00 -2.69 -32.47
N LYS A 44 12.70 -2.90 -32.28
CA LYS A 44 11.61 -2.07 -32.82
C LYS A 44 10.81 -1.49 -31.66
N THR A 45 10.15 -0.35 -31.88
CA THR A 45 9.15 0.20 -30.95
C THR A 45 7.97 -0.76 -30.88
N ILE A 46 8.01 -1.64 -29.90
CA ILE A 46 6.95 -2.60 -29.59
C ILE A 46 6.47 -2.27 -28.19
N ASN A 47 5.16 -2.12 -28.05
CA ASN A 47 4.53 -1.99 -26.75
C ASN A 47 4.46 -3.37 -26.10
N CYS A 48 5.60 -3.82 -25.55
CA CYS A 48 5.75 -5.14 -24.93
C CYS A 48 4.91 -5.26 -23.65
N ASP A 49 4.79 -4.16 -22.91
CA ASP A 49 3.98 -4.04 -21.71
C ASP A 49 3.44 -2.60 -21.67
N PRO A 50 2.11 -2.38 -21.68
CA PRO A 50 1.55 -1.04 -21.63
C PRO A 50 1.82 -0.31 -20.31
N TRP A 51 2.21 -1.01 -19.24
CA TRP A 51 2.61 -0.40 -17.95
C TRP A 51 4.10 -0.07 -17.89
N TRP A 52 4.82 -0.21 -19.00
CA TRP A 52 6.24 0.06 -19.04
C TRP A 52 6.54 1.54 -18.80
N GLU A 53 7.36 1.82 -17.79
CA GLU A 53 7.90 3.14 -17.50
C GLU A 53 9.43 3.18 -17.63
N THR A 54 9.97 4.39 -17.76
CA THR A 54 11.42 4.59 -17.69
C THR A 54 11.89 4.43 -16.24
N GLU A 55 12.77 3.45 -16.02
CA GLU A 55 13.34 3.17 -14.72
C GLU A 55 14.33 4.26 -14.27
N THR A 56 14.12 4.78 -13.06
CA THR A 56 15.04 5.74 -12.40
C THR A 56 16.08 5.03 -11.54
N GLU A 57 17.10 5.76 -11.10
CA GLU A 57 18.09 5.23 -10.16
C GLU A 57 17.45 4.81 -8.83
N TRP A 58 16.51 5.60 -8.30
CA TRP A 58 15.74 5.25 -7.10
C TRP A 58 15.03 3.90 -7.25
N HIS A 59 14.37 3.71 -8.39
CA HIS A 59 13.63 2.50 -8.73
C HIS A 59 14.56 1.29 -8.83
N ARG A 60 15.68 1.44 -9.55
CA ARG A 60 16.70 0.39 -9.68
C ARG A 60 17.32 0.01 -8.34
N ASN A 61 17.63 1.00 -7.50
CA ASN A 61 18.18 0.78 -6.16
C ASN A 61 17.20 0.01 -5.27
N TRP A 62 15.90 0.33 -5.33
CA TRP A 62 14.88 -0.43 -4.62
C TRP A 62 14.83 -1.90 -5.06
N LYS A 63 14.79 -2.17 -6.37
CA LYS A 63 14.81 -3.55 -6.90
C LYS A 63 16.06 -4.33 -6.52
N ASN A 64 17.22 -3.67 -6.49
CA ASN A 64 18.50 -4.29 -6.14
C ASN A 64 18.59 -4.82 -4.70
N HIS A 65 17.62 -4.51 -3.82
CA HIS A 65 17.53 -5.15 -2.50
C HIS A 65 16.99 -6.59 -2.56
N TYR A 66 16.50 -7.05 -3.71
CA TYR A 66 15.89 -8.36 -3.89
C TYR A 66 16.71 -9.24 -4.85
N PRO A 67 16.62 -10.59 -4.75
CA PRO A 67 17.28 -11.51 -5.66
C PRO A 67 16.95 -11.23 -7.14
N ALA A 68 17.93 -11.41 -8.03
CA ALA A 68 17.77 -11.12 -9.46
C ALA A 68 16.60 -11.89 -10.10
N ASP A 69 16.36 -13.13 -9.66
CA ASP A 69 15.28 -13.96 -10.18
C ASP A 69 13.88 -13.44 -9.82
N TRP A 70 13.78 -12.63 -8.75
CA TRP A 70 12.51 -12.01 -8.34
C TRP A 70 12.20 -10.72 -9.09
N GLN A 71 13.23 -10.06 -9.63
CA GLN A 71 13.10 -8.75 -10.30
C GLN A 71 12.51 -8.88 -11.70
N GLU A 72 11.72 -7.91 -12.18
CA GLU A 72 11.17 -7.91 -13.55
C GLU A 72 10.46 -9.25 -13.90
N PHE A 73 9.58 -9.71 -13.01
CA PHE A 73 8.88 -10.99 -13.17
C PHE A 73 7.70 -10.85 -14.13
N SER A 74 7.67 -11.67 -15.18
CA SER A 74 6.59 -11.66 -16.17
C SER A 74 5.41 -12.50 -15.70
N PHE A 75 4.23 -11.88 -15.74
CA PHE A 75 2.95 -12.49 -15.50
C PHE A 75 2.15 -12.57 -16.81
N GLU A 76 1.33 -13.60 -16.93
CA GLU A 76 0.39 -13.78 -18.03
C GLU A 76 -0.98 -14.15 -17.44
N ASP A 77 -2.02 -13.40 -17.78
CA ASP A 77 -3.40 -13.78 -17.44
C ASP A 77 -3.86 -14.87 -18.43
N PRO A 78 -4.12 -16.11 -17.98
CA PRO A 78 -4.50 -17.21 -18.86
C PRO A 78 -5.86 -17.04 -19.54
N LYS A 79 -6.70 -16.09 -19.09
CA LYS A 79 -8.02 -15.83 -19.68
C LYS A 79 -7.97 -14.82 -20.81
N THR A 80 -7.14 -13.78 -20.66
CA THR A 80 -7.05 -12.67 -21.61
C THR A 80 -5.79 -12.71 -22.46
N ASN A 81 -4.81 -13.54 -22.09
CA ASN A 81 -3.43 -13.55 -22.58
C ASN A 81 -2.70 -12.20 -22.39
N GLU A 82 -3.19 -11.36 -21.48
CA GLU A 82 -2.56 -10.10 -21.13
C GLU A 82 -1.27 -10.37 -20.34
N LYS A 83 -0.18 -9.67 -20.69
CA LYS A 83 1.15 -9.87 -20.11
C LYS A 83 1.69 -8.59 -19.49
N HIS A 84 2.17 -8.71 -18.26
CA HIS A 84 2.75 -7.59 -17.52
C HIS A 84 3.97 -8.00 -16.73
N ILE A 85 4.86 -7.05 -16.52
CA ILE A 85 6.10 -7.23 -15.79
C ILE A 85 5.97 -6.56 -14.43
N ALA A 86 6.01 -7.35 -13.37
CA ALA A 86 6.10 -6.83 -12.01
C ALA A 86 7.54 -6.46 -11.67
N ASP A 87 7.73 -5.40 -10.89
CA ASP A 87 9.06 -5.03 -10.42
C ASP A 87 9.71 -6.13 -9.58
N ILE A 88 9.00 -6.66 -8.59
CA ILE A 88 9.41 -7.78 -7.74
C ILE A 88 8.25 -8.75 -7.57
N GLN A 89 8.51 -10.04 -7.73
CA GLN A 89 7.66 -11.13 -7.25
C GLN A 89 8.45 -12.00 -6.26
N THR A 90 8.00 -12.04 -5.00
CA THR A 90 8.65 -12.89 -3.99
C THR A 90 8.18 -14.35 -4.09
N VAL A 91 8.96 -15.27 -3.51
CA VAL A 91 8.57 -16.69 -3.35
C VAL A 91 7.35 -16.88 -2.45
N HIS A 92 6.96 -15.85 -1.69
CA HIS A 92 5.79 -15.84 -0.82
C HIS A 92 4.54 -15.30 -1.52
N ASN A 93 4.57 -15.23 -2.85
CA ASN A 93 3.47 -14.74 -3.68
C ASN A 93 3.10 -13.27 -3.42
N LEU A 94 4.06 -12.43 -3.04
CA LEU A 94 3.88 -10.99 -2.88
C LEU A 94 4.51 -10.26 -4.06
N VAL A 95 3.71 -9.43 -4.74
CA VAL A 95 4.17 -8.46 -5.72
C VAL A 95 4.52 -7.16 -4.99
N ILE A 96 5.67 -6.57 -5.34
CA ILE A 96 6.07 -5.24 -4.87
C ILE A 96 6.32 -4.39 -6.10
N GLU A 97 5.59 -3.29 -6.23
CA GLU A 97 5.77 -2.32 -7.31
C GLU A 97 6.34 -1.02 -6.76
N PHE A 98 7.34 -0.48 -7.46
CA PHE A 98 7.96 0.79 -7.12
C PHE A 98 7.43 1.86 -8.08
N GLN A 99 6.80 2.90 -7.54
CA GLN A 99 6.28 3.98 -8.36
C GLN A 99 7.04 5.28 -8.10
N HIS A 100 7.84 5.68 -9.08
CA HIS A 100 8.38 7.04 -9.14
C HIS A 100 7.42 7.94 -9.90
N SER A 101 7.12 7.63 -11.17
CA SER A 101 6.38 8.48 -12.11
C SER A 101 4.92 8.74 -11.71
N ASN A 102 4.26 9.61 -12.49
CA ASN A 102 2.83 9.81 -12.32
C ASN A 102 2.05 8.63 -12.91
N ILE A 103 1.37 7.87 -12.06
CA ILE A 103 0.47 6.79 -12.45
C ILE A 103 -0.99 7.28 -12.54
N ASP A 104 -1.69 6.87 -13.59
CA ASP A 104 -3.14 7.10 -13.70
C ASP A 104 -3.89 6.26 -12.64
N PRO A 105 -4.88 6.82 -11.93
CA PRO A 105 -5.62 6.05 -10.92
C PRO A 105 -6.27 4.77 -11.45
N LYS A 106 -6.71 4.75 -12.72
CA LYS A 106 -7.29 3.56 -13.37
C LYS A 106 -6.21 2.51 -13.62
N GLU A 107 -5.04 2.93 -14.10
CA GLU A 107 -3.91 2.03 -14.28
C GLU A 107 -3.51 1.37 -12.96
N ARG A 108 -3.37 2.15 -11.89
CA ARG A 108 -3.09 1.64 -10.55
C ARG A 108 -4.14 0.60 -10.10
N ILE A 109 -5.43 0.87 -10.30
CA ILE A 109 -6.51 -0.08 -9.98
C ILE A 109 -6.38 -1.36 -10.81
N ASN A 110 -6.09 -1.25 -12.10
CA ASN A 110 -5.91 -2.40 -12.98
C ASN A 110 -4.72 -3.26 -12.52
N ARG A 111 -3.60 -2.64 -12.14
CA ARG A 111 -2.42 -3.33 -11.57
C ARG A 111 -2.78 -4.04 -10.26
N GLU A 112 -3.51 -3.37 -9.38
CA GLU A 112 -4.00 -3.95 -8.12
C GLU A 112 -4.89 -5.19 -8.34
N LEU A 113 -5.81 -5.12 -9.30
CA LEU A 113 -6.71 -6.23 -9.65
C LEU A 113 -5.99 -7.39 -10.33
N PHE A 114 -5.03 -7.09 -11.20
CA PHE A 114 -4.26 -8.08 -11.94
C PHE A 114 -3.35 -8.90 -11.02
N TYR A 115 -2.52 -8.23 -10.21
CA TYR A 115 -1.55 -8.90 -9.33
C TYR A 115 -2.17 -9.44 -8.03
N LYS A 116 -3.26 -8.84 -7.55
CA LYS A 116 -4.03 -9.23 -6.35
C LYS A 116 -3.27 -9.05 -5.03
N ASN A 117 -2.16 -9.76 -4.83
CA ASN A 117 -1.33 -9.65 -3.62
C ASN A 117 -0.15 -8.71 -3.87
N ILE A 118 -0.46 -7.43 -3.99
CA ILE A 118 0.49 -6.37 -4.30
C ILE A 118 0.63 -5.38 -3.13
N ILE A 119 1.81 -4.79 -3.01
CA ILE A 119 2.04 -3.56 -2.25
C ILE A 119 2.77 -2.53 -3.11
N TRP A 120 2.53 -1.26 -2.80
CA TRP A 120 3.19 -0.13 -3.45
C TRP A 120 4.27 0.46 -2.56
N VAL A 121 5.42 0.76 -3.15
CA VAL A 121 6.42 1.66 -2.58
C VAL A 121 6.53 2.88 -3.49
N VAL A 122 6.28 4.06 -2.96
CA VAL A 122 6.13 5.30 -3.71
C VAL A 122 7.25 6.26 -3.38
N ASP A 123 7.87 6.83 -4.40
CA ASP A 123 8.87 7.87 -4.23
C ASP A 123 8.22 9.18 -3.76
N GLY A 124 8.34 9.46 -2.47
CA GLY A 124 7.87 10.70 -1.84
C GLY A 124 8.74 11.92 -2.15
N THR A 125 9.83 11.75 -2.90
CA THR A 125 10.75 12.82 -3.31
C THR A 125 10.49 13.33 -4.73
N ARG A 126 9.68 12.64 -5.54
CA ARG A 126 9.41 13.03 -6.93
C ARG A 126 8.94 14.48 -7.06
N LEU A 127 7.91 14.87 -6.29
CA LEU A 127 7.38 16.23 -6.34
C LEU A 127 8.02 17.08 -5.26
N LYS A 128 8.54 18.26 -5.65
CA LYS A 128 9.27 19.21 -4.78
C LYS A 128 8.57 19.53 -3.45
N ARG A 129 7.23 19.46 -3.40
CA ARG A 129 6.43 19.83 -2.22
C ARG A 129 5.97 18.64 -1.39
N ASP A 130 6.07 17.41 -1.88
CA ASP A 130 5.51 16.25 -1.19
C ASP A 130 6.28 15.95 0.11
N CYS A 131 7.60 15.91 0.05
CA CYS A 131 8.44 15.71 1.23
C CYS A 131 8.25 16.82 2.27
N SER A 132 8.31 18.10 1.88
CA SER A 132 8.12 19.21 2.83
C SER A 132 6.71 19.24 3.44
N ARG A 133 5.67 18.91 2.65
CA ARG A 133 4.30 18.74 3.14
C ARG A 133 4.25 17.62 4.19
N PHE A 134 4.82 16.46 3.89
CA PHE A 134 4.88 15.33 4.82
C PHE A 134 5.56 15.72 6.14
N LEU A 135 6.78 16.27 6.08
CA LEU A 135 7.56 16.66 7.26
C LEU A 135 6.83 17.69 8.14
N LYS A 136 6.12 18.65 7.52
CA LYS A 136 5.30 19.63 8.24
C LYS A 136 4.14 18.94 8.96
N SER A 137 3.42 18.05 8.28
CA SER A 137 2.24 17.36 8.81
C SER A 137 2.60 16.31 9.87
N PHE A 138 3.76 15.65 9.74
CA PHE A 138 4.22 14.61 10.66
C PHE A 138 4.29 15.08 12.12
N LYS A 139 4.61 16.36 12.34
CA LYS A 139 4.63 16.98 13.68
C LYS A 139 3.27 16.93 14.41
N ASN A 140 2.18 16.84 13.66
CA ASN A 140 0.81 16.83 14.17
C ASN A 140 0.20 15.42 14.23
N PHE A 141 0.97 14.37 13.91
CA PHE A 141 0.49 13.00 13.96
C PHE A 141 0.18 12.60 15.41
N LYS A 142 -1.00 12.02 15.61
CA LYS A 142 -1.43 11.56 16.94
C LYS A 142 -0.86 10.17 17.19
N LYS A 143 0.05 10.05 18.15
CA LYS A 143 0.64 8.76 18.55
C LYS A 143 -0.44 7.83 19.11
N THR A 144 -0.29 6.54 18.84
CA THR A 144 -1.08 5.47 19.49
C THR A 144 -0.28 4.83 20.63
N GLU A 145 -0.88 3.89 21.35
CA GLU A 145 -0.17 3.05 22.34
C GLU A 145 0.93 2.19 21.69
N LYS A 146 0.77 1.85 20.40
CA LYS A 146 1.75 1.10 19.64
C LYS A 146 2.82 2.05 19.07
N LYS A 147 4.08 1.82 19.42
CA LYS A 147 5.21 2.59 18.89
C LYS A 147 5.26 2.53 17.36
N GLY A 148 5.53 3.67 16.73
CA GLY A 148 5.62 3.80 15.27
C GLY A 148 4.25 3.78 14.58
N LEU A 149 3.15 3.88 15.33
CA LEU A 149 1.81 3.91 14.78
C LEU A 149 1.08 5.22 15.13
N PHE A 150 0.44 5.81 14.12
CA PHE A 150 -0.13 7.14 14.20
C PHE A 150 -1.55 7.22 13.63
N PHE A 151 -2.42 7.95 14.33
CA PHE A 151 -3.69 8.43 13.80
C PHE A 151 -3.51 9.77 13.08
N VAL A 152 -4.04 9.85 11.87
CA VAL A 152 -3.92 11.02 10.99
C VAL A 152 -5.30 11.41 10.47
N ASP A 153 -5.67 12.67 10.66
CA ASP A 153 -7.01 13.19 10.37
C ASP A 153 -7.17 13.58 8.88
N TYR A 154 -6.48 14.65 8.48
CA TYR A 154 -6.46 15.19 7.11
C TYR A 154 -5.37 14.50 6.28
N ILE A 155 -5.60 13.22 5.96
CA ILE A 155 -4.60 12.40 5.26
C ILE A 155 -4.25 12.92 3.86
N ASP A 156 -5.16 13.65 3.23
CA ASP A 156 -4.99 14.30 1.93
C ASP A 156 -4.13 15.57 1.97
N GLU A 157 -3.92 16.13 3.16
CA GLU A 157 -2.90 17.15 3.41
C GLU A 157 -1.52 16.55 3.68
N VAL A 158 -1.41 15.22 3.75
CA VAL A 158 -0.14 14.52 4.00
C VAL A 158 0.36 13.89 2.71
N PHE A 159 -0.41 12.94 2.17
CA PHE A 159 0.00 12.13 1.03
C PHE A 159 -0.68 12.55 -0.27
N PRO A 160 -0.08 12.24 -1.44
CA PRO A 160 -0.68 12.58 -2.71
C PRO A 160 -2.03 11.86 -2.91
N LYS A 161 -3.01 12.61 -3.43
CA LYS A 161 -4.43 12.16 -3.52
C LYS A 161 -4.64 10.88 -4.31
N ASN A 162 -3.82 10.63 -5.33
CA ASN A 162 -3.90 9.43 -6.16
C ASN A 162 -3.64 8.14 -5.39
N TRP A 163 -2.98 8.20 -4.23
CA TRP A 163 -2.68 7.02 -3.40
C TRP A 163 -3.68 6.77 -2.27
N LEU A 164 -4.49 7.77 -1.92
CA LEU A 164 -5.42 7.69 -0.78
C LEU A 164 -6.58 6.71 -0.99
N ASN A 165 -6.86 6.37 -2.24
CA ASN A 165 -7.92 5.44 -2.62
C ASN A 165 -7.35 4.09 -3.07
N SER A 166 -6.13 3.72 -2.65
CA SER A 166 -5.59 2.39 -3.00
C SER A 166 -6.40 1.34 -2.25
N SER A 167 -6.53 0.15 -2.83
CA SER A 167 -7.10 -0.99 -2.13
C SER A 167 -6.07 -1.76 -1.29
N VAL A 168 -4.78 -1.45 -1.47
CA VAL A 168 -3.65 -2.15 -0.84
C VAL A 168 -2.78 -1.20 -0.02
N PRO A 169 -1.90 -1.72 0.86
CA PRO A 169 -0.93 -0.90 1.57
C PRO A 169 -0.03 -0.10 0.61
N VAL A 170 0.16 1.18 0.94
CA VAL A 170 1.06 2.09 0.19
C VAL A 170 2.12 2.62 1.13
N LEU A 171 3.39 2.32 0.84
CA LEU A 171 4.54 2.80 1.59
C LEU A 171 5.14 4.01 0.87
N PHE A 172 5.32 5.12 1.59
CA PHE A 172 5.98 6.30 1.06
C PHE A 172 7.42 6.37 1.54
N ASP A 173 8.33 6.58 0.59
CA ASP A 173 9.75 6.75 0.82
C ASP A 173 10.17 8.21 0.63
N PHE A 174 10.52 8.90 1.70
CA PHE A 174 10.93 10.31 1.66
C PHE A 174 12.44 10.55 1.72
N LYS A 175 13.25 9.50 1.86
CA LYS A 175 14.72 9.61 1.75
C LYS A 175 15.18 9.58 0.30
N GLY A 176 14.45 8.92 -0.61
CA GLY A 176 14.84 8.81 -2.00
C GLY A 176 16.23 8.17 -2.15
N ILE A 177 17.09 8.80 -2.97
CA ILE A 177 18.52 8.47 -3.16
C ILE A 177 19.46 9.33 -2.29
N GLU A 178 18.93 10.19 -1.41
CA GLU A 178 19.76 11.06 -0.58
C GLU A 178 20.49 10.27 0.51
N ASP A 179 21.77 10.58 0.71
CA ASP A 179 22.52 10.13 1.88
C ASP A 179 22.35 11.16 3.01
N LEU A 180 21.45 10.84 3.94
CA LEU A 180 21.15 11.69 5.08
C LEU A 180 22.22 11.52 6.16
N ILE A 181 22.84 12.65 6.56
CA ILE A 181 23.90 12.69 7.57
C ILE A 181 23.34 12.41 8.97
N ASP A 182 22.16 12.95 9.28
CA ASP A 182 21.50 12.74 10.56
C ASP A 182 20.84 11.36 10.60
N ASN A 183 21.39 10.46 11.42
CA ASN A 183 20.86 9.11 11.63
C ASN A 183 19.48 9.10 12.33
N THR A 184 19.06 10.22 12.90
CA THR A 184 17.75 10.39 13.53
C THR A 184 16.70 10.99 12.59
N ASP A 185 17.08 11.34 11.36
CA ASP A 185 16.16 11.86 10.36
C ASP A 185 15.06 10.84 10.07
N ILE A 186 13.81 11.25 10.27
CA ILE A 186 12.64 10.39 10.15
C ILE A 186 12.47 9.83 8.72
N ARG A 187 13.07 10.48 7.72
CA ARG A 187 13.07 10.05 6.31
C ARG A 187 13.81 8.72 6.10
N HIS A 188 14.65 8.26 7.04
CA HIS A 188 15.23 6.91 7.00
C HIS A 188 14.18 5.79 7.05
N ASN A 189 12.96 6.11 7.50
CA ASN A 189 11.84 5.18 7.58
C ASN A 189 10.87 5.35 6.40
N LEU A 190 10.13 4.28 6.12
CA LEU A 190 8.96 4.29 5.24
C LEU A 190 7.71 4.61 6.06
N TYR A 191 6.74 5.25 5.40
CA TYR A 191 5.44 5.52 6.00
C TYR A 191 4.35 4.76 5.26
N CYS A 192 3.84 3.72 5.90
CA CYS A 192 2.82 2.85 5.33
C CYS A 192 1.43 3.38 5.69
N LEU A 193 0.69 3.82 4.67
CA LEU A 193 -0.74 4.06 4.77
C LEU A 193 -1.48 2.72 4.63
N PHE A 194 -2.03 2.25 5.74
CA PHE A 194 -2.99 1.14 5.71
C PHE A 194 -4.34 1.71 5.30
N GLN A 195 -5.02 1.07 4.34
CA GLN A 195 -6.30 1.51 3.80
C GLN A 195 -7.46 1.17 4.75
N VAL A 196 -7.27 1.51 6.03
CA VAL A 196 -8.16 1.26 7.17
C VAL A 196 -8.40 2.58 7.87
N ARG A 197 -9.66 2.82 8.27
CA ARG A 197 -10.05 3.98 9.06
C ARG A 197 -10.56 3.58 10.43
N VAL A 198 -10.18 4.35 11.44
CA VAL A 198 -10.68 4.24 12.81
C VAL A 198 -11.40 5.54 13.15
N GLY A 199 -12.73 5.53 13.03
CA GLY A 199 -13.54 6.74 13.05
C GLY A 199 -13.15 7.68 11.91
N ARG A 200 -12.77 8.92 12.24
CA ARG A 200 -12.28 9.92 11.27
C ARG A 200 -10.81 9.77 10.89
N TYR A 201 -10.05 8.95 11.61
CA TYR A 201 -8.59 8.87 11.44
C TYR A 201 -8.21 7.79 10.43
N SER A 202 -7.27 8.14 9.56
CA SER A 202 -6.46 7.21 8.79
C SER A 202 -5.29 6.73 9.63
N LEU A 203 -4.77 5.55 9.32
CA LEU A 203 -3.71 4.92 10.10
C LEU A 203 -2.40 4.85 9.30
N VAL A 204 -1.34 5.40 9.88
CA VAL A 204 -0.01 5.44 9.27
C VAL A 204 0.97 4.75 10.19
N ALA A 205 1.71 3.77 9.65
CA ALA A 205 2.81 3.14 10.36
C ALA A 205 4.17 3.61 9.82
N GLU A 206 5.08 3.88 10.74
CA GLU A 206 6.49 4.11 10.48
C GLU A 206 7.22 2.77 10.49
N ILE A 207 7.92 2.47 9.40
CA ILE A 207 8.56 1.17 9.15
C ILE A 207 9.99 1.41 8.68
N PRO A 208 11.02 0.95 9.43
CA PRO A 208 12.40 1.04 8.95
C PRO A 208 12.58 0.34 7.60
N ARG A 209 13.28 0.97 6.64
CA ARG A 209 13.53 0.37 5.31
C ARG A 209 14.09 -1.05 5.40
N LYS A 210 15.07 -1.28 6.29
CA LYS A 210 15.65 -2.61 6.53
C LYS A 210 14.63 -3.62 7.05
N ALA A 211 13.72 -3.19 7.93
CA ALA A 211 12.67 -4.05 8.44
C ALA A 211 11.68 -4.43 7.34
N PHE A 212 11.26 -3.45 6.53
CA PHE A 212 10.39 -3.71 5.37
C PHE A 212 11.00 -4.77 4.44
N ILE A 213 12.23 -4.53 3.94
CA ILE A 213 12.95 -5.44 3.05
C ILE A 213 13.11 -6.83 3.69
N GLY A 214 13.54 -6.90 4.96
CA GLY A 214 13.70 -8.17 5.67
C GLY A 214 12.38 -8.96 5.75
N THR A 215 11.29 -8.28 6.08
CA THR A 215 9.96 -8.92 6.24
C THR A 215 9.32 -9.33 4.91
N THR A 216 9.62 -8.66 3.80
CA THR A 216 9.13 -9.07 2.48
C THR A 216 9.96 -10.23 1.92
N ILE A 217 11.26 -10.25 2.18
CA ILE A 217 12.16 -11.36 1.79
C ILE A 217 11.81 -12.65 2.53
N ASN A 218 11.54 -12.57 3.84
CA ASN A 218 11.26 -13.76 4.66
C ASN A 218 9.77 -14.15 4.74
N GLY A 219 8.89 -13.39 4.07
CA GLY A 219 7.46 -13.66 4.00
C GLY A 219 6.64 -13.21 5.21
N GLU A 220 7.26 -12.67 6.26
CA GLU A 220 6.55 -12.20 7.45
C GLU A 220 5.60 -11.02 7.16
N TRP A 221 5.90 -10.21 6.14
CA TRP A 221 5.13 -9.01 5.81
C TRP A 221 3.64 -9.31 5.67
N ILE A 222 3.28 -10.38 4.96
CA ILE A 222 1.88 -10.75 4.67
C ILE A 222 1.14 -11.04 5.97
N THR A 223 1.66 -11.95 6.80
CA THR A 223 1.03 -12.34 8.06
C THR A 223 1.00 -11.18 9.06
N ARG A 224 2.08 -10.40 9.16
CA ARG A 224 2.14 -9.24 10.08
C ARG A 224 1.15 -8.15 9.68
N SER A 225 1.05 -7.84 8.39
CA SER A 225 0.12 -6.84 7.87
C SER A 225 -1.33 -7.29 8.04
N LYS A 226 -1.64 -8.56 7.75
CA LYS A 226 -2.97 -9.13 7.96
C LYS A 226 -3.39 -9.09 9.42
N ASN A 227 -2.56 -9.65 10.32
CA ASN A 227 -2.85 -9.65 11.76
C ASN A 227 -3.00 -8.23 12.30
N PHE A 228 -2.20 -7.29 11.78
CA PHE A 228 -2.31 -5.88 12.15
C PHE A 228 -3.65 -5.28 11.72
N ILE A 229 -4.06 -5.44 10.46
CA ILE A 229 -5.35 -4.96 9.96
C ILE A 229 -6.51 -5.58 10.75
N GLU A 230 -6.46 -6.89 10.99
CA GLU A 230 -7.47 -7.61 11.76
C GLU A 230 -7.56 -7.13 13.21
N SER A 231 -6.43 -6.78 13.85
CA SER A 231 -6.42 -6.24 15.22
C SER A 231 -7.08 -4.86 15.34
N LEU A 232 -7.22 -4.13 14.23
CA LEU A 232 -7.82 -2.79 14.19
C LEU A 232 -9.31 -2.82 13.91
N ILE A 233 -9.81 -3.92 13.32
CA ILE A 233 -11.23 -4.12 13.08
C ILE A 233 -11.80 -4.76 14.34
N PRO A 234 -12.71 -4.10 15.08
CA PRO A 234 -13.35 -4.74 16.22
C PRO A 234 -14.01 -6.04 15.75
N PRO A 235 -13.93 -7.14 16.52
CA PRO A 235 -14.54 -8.40 16.12
C PRO A 235 -16.00 -8.15 15.76
N LYS A 236 -16.42 -8.61 14.57
CA LYS A 236 -17.85 -8.68 14.24
C LYS A 236 -18.51 -9.38 15.42
N ASN A 237 -19.42 -8.68 16.10
CA ASN A 237 -20.26 -9.29 17.13
C ASN A 237 -20.73 -10.64 16.58
N GLN A 238 -20.26 -11.73 17.18
CA GLN A 238 -20.93 -13.03 17.03
C GLN A 238 -22.41 -12.76 17.31
N PRO A 239 -23.35 -13.34 16.56
CA PRO A 239 -24.76 -13.18 16.88
C PRO A 239 -24.91 -13.56 18.35
N ILE A 240 -25.30 -12.58 19.17
CA ILE A 240 -25.65 -12.80 20.56
C ILE A 240 -26.68 -13.93 20.49
N GLN A 241 -26.29 -15.14 20.91
CA GLN A 241 -27.27 -16.17 21.18
C GLN A 241 -28.24 -15.52 22.15
N ASN A 242 -29.49 -15.38 21.71
CA ASN A 242 -30.57 -14.77 22.46
C ASN A 242 -30.62 -15.35 23.88
N GLN A 243 -29.88 -14.76 24.82
CA GLN A 243 -30.26 -14.81 26.21
C GLN A 243 -31.53 -14.00 26.26
N LYS A 244 -32.66 -14.72 26.36
CA LYS A 244 -33.98 -14.18 26.59
C LYS A 244 -33.91 -13.13 27.70
N ILE A 245 -33.81 -11.86 27.31
CA ILE A 245 -34.12 -10.76 28.21
C ILE A 245 -35.61 -10.90 28.47
N LYS A 246 -35.97 -11.41 29.66
CA LYS A 246 -37.33 -11.25 30.20
C LYS A 246 -37.56 -9.76 30.33
N THR A 247 -38.21 -9.17 29.34
CA THR A 247 -38.72 -7.81 29.41
C THR A 247 -39.75 -7.77 30.55
N LYS A 248 -39.40 -7.11 31.67
CA LYS A 248 -40.43 -6.67 32.61
C LYS A 248 -41.33 -5.68 31.87
N PRO A 249 -42.66 -5.83 31.91
CA PRO A 249 -43.55 -4.88 31.25
C PRO A 249 -43.36 -3.50 31.88
N LYS A 250 -43.17 -2.47 31.04
CA LYS A 250 -43.21 -1.07 31.46
C LYS A 250 -44.60 -0.80 32.05
N HIS A 251 -44.68 -0.56 33.35
CA HIS A 251 -45.87 -0.02 33.99
C HIS A 251 -46.19 1.34 33.33
N ARG A 252 -47.32 1.43 32.63
CA ARG A 252 -47.89 2.72 32.26
C ARG A 252 -48.45 3.33 33.55
N GLU A 253 -47.86 4.42 34.03
CA GLU A 253 -48.45 5.18 35.13
C GLU A 253 -49.82 5.72 34.72
N GLY A 254 -50.82 5.50 35.56
CA GLY A 254 -52.17 6.00 35.36
C GLY A 254 -52.21 7.53 35.30
N THR A 255 -52.96 8.07 34.35
CA THR A 255 -53.14 9.51 34.13
C THR A 255 -54.01 10.20 35.19
N HIS A 256 -54.57 9.43 36.13
CA HIS A 256 -55.48 9.90 37.17
C HIS A 256 -55.10 9.28 38.53
N TYR A 257 -55.38 9.98 39.63
CA TYR A 257 -55.28 9.47 41.00
C TYR A 257 -56.59 9.71 41.75
N TYR A 258 -56.89 8.89 42.75
CA TYR A 258 -58.11 9.01 43.54
C TYR A 258 -57.89 9.99 44.69
N ASP A 259 -58.65 11.08 44.72
CA ASP A 259 -58.60 12.07 45.80
C ASP A 259 -59.58 11.66 46.91
N GLN A 260 -59.04 11.14 48.02
CA GLN A 260 -59.83 10.66 49.15
C GLN A 260 -60.66 11.75 49.85
N LYS A 261 -60.28 13.03 49.74
CA LYS A 261 -61.07 14.13 50.33
C LYS A 261 -62.27 14.51 49.46
N LYS A 262 -62.19 14.26 48.15
CA LYS A 262 -63.27 14.56 47.18
C LYS A 262 -64.04 13.34 46.71
N GLY A 263 -63.63 12.13 47.12
CA GLY A 263 -64.27 10.87 46.78
C GLY A 263 -64.26 10.52 45.28
N LYS A 264 -63.34 11.08 44.47
CA LYS A 264 -63.33 10.88 43.01
C LYS A 264 -61.93 10.85 42.38
N LEU A 265 -61.83 10.27 41.18
CA LEU A 265 -60.61 10.25 40.37
C LEU A 265 -60.34 11.63 39.72
N VAL A 266 -59.12 12.13 39.86
CA VAL A 266 -58.66 13.42 39.36
C VAL A 266 -57.46 13.23 38.41
N LYS A 267 -57.47 13.93 37.27
CA LYS A 267 -56.42 13.85 36.24
C LYS A 267 -55.15 14.57 36.69
N LYS A 268 -53.98 13.94 36.51
CA LYS A 268 -52.67 14.55 36.75
C LYS A 268 -52.36 15.57 35.64
N TRP A 269 -52.17 16.84 35.98
CA TRP A 269 -51.66 17.84 35.03
C TRP A 269 -50.12 17.79 35.01
N ARG A 270 -49.55 17.75 33.82
CA ARG A 270 -48.10 17.81 33.60
C ARG A 270 -47.74 19.28 33.37
N PHE A 271 -46.83 19.83 34.18
CA PHE A 271 -46.15 21.08 33.86
C PHE A 271 -45.08 20.82 32.80
#